data_AF-A0A932USD7-F1
#
_entry.id   AF-A0A932USD7-F1
#
_cell.length_a   1.000
_cell.length_b   1.000
_cell.length_c   1.000
_cell.angle_alpha   90.00
_cell.angle_beta   90.00
_cell.angle_gamma   90.00
#
_symmetry.space_group_name_H-M   'P 1'
#
loop_
_entity.id
_entity.type
_entity.pdbx_description
1 polymer ?
#
loop_
_entity_poly.entity_id
_entity_poly.type
_entity_poly.pdbx_seq_one_letter_code
_entity_poly.pdbx_strand_id
1 'polypeptide(L)'
;MPEHSAQKLHYPEDSDIQEGAIRVSTPKPRPKPSEDYTREGIYIPASGGIRGWFENSGVPVVEHPNNYRFHEAVDADAFRQSSINRLHEYNKRNAKRFEAALPVTLRDSKDGSESPSFCVDVSITGTKLRTRVELLPDSPVHLTFCSPRKRNAPEETLFVVDGIVRWCTVATVVRETVRYFMGVEFLPLDLVNKEALAKLLR
;
A
#
# COMPACT_ATOMS: atom_id res chain seq x y z
N MET A 1 -27.36 -27.49 -49.59
CA MET A 1 -28.36 -26.48 -49.23
C MET A 1 -29.63 -27.20 -48.80
N PRO A 2 -29.85 -27.44 -47.50
CA PRO A 2 -31.18 -27.73 -46.96
C PRO A 2 -31.64 -26.60 -46.02
N GLU A 3 -32.92 -26.30 -46.15
CA GLU A 3 -33.67 -25.23 -45.50
C GLU A 3 -33.88 -25.55 -44.02
N HIS A 4 -33.59 -24.57 -43.14
CA HIS A 4 -33.96 -24.65 -41.72
C HIS A 4 -35.20 -23.78 -41.48
N SER A 5 -36.31 -24.47 -41.24
CA SER A 5 -37.60 -23.93 -40.84
C SER A 5 -37.52 -23.24 -39.48
N ALA A 6 -38.02 -22.01 -39.41
CA ALA A 6 -38.16 -21.24 -38.18
C ALA A 6 -39.29 -21.80 -37.30
N GLN A 7 -38.94 -22.28 -36.10
CA GLN A 7 -39.91 -22.62 -35.07
C GLN A 7 -40.40 -21.34 -34.38
N LYS A 8 -41.72 -21.12 -34.39
CA LYS A 8 -42.41 -20.06 -33.66
C LYS A 8 -42.39 -20.38 -32.16
N LEU A 9 -41.82 -19.48 -31.36
CA LEU A 9 -41.93 -19.49 -29.91
C LEU A 9 -43.29 -18.92 -29.50
N HIS A 10 -44.10 -19.77 -28.87
CA HIS A 10 -45.33 -19.40 -28.16
C HIS A 10 -44.93 -18.69 -26.86
N TYR A 11 -45.41 -17.46 -26.65
CA TYR A 11 -45.43 -16.84 -25.33
C TYR A 11 -46.77 -17.18 -24.66
N PRO A 12 -46.78 -17.70 -23.42
CA PRO A 12 -48.01 -17.77 -22.65
C PRO A 12 -48.37 -16.38 -22.12
N GLU A 13 -49.61 -15.98 -22.38
CA GLU A 13 -50.30 -14.85 -21.73
C GLU A 13 -50.64 -15.20 -20.28
N ASP A 14 -50.73 -14.15 -19.47
CA ASP A 14 -51.38 -14.08 -18.16
C ASP A 14 -50.78 -14.86 -16.98
N SER A 15 -50.04 -14.12 -16.14
CA SER A 15 -50.03 -14.35 -14.69
C SER A 15 -49.85 -13.02 -13.93
N ASP A 16 -50.97 -12.55 -13.38
CA ASP A 16 -51.16 -11.86 -12.12
C ASP A 16 -49.98 -11.03 -11.57
N ILE A 17 -49.98 -9.74 -11.92
CA ILE A 17 -49.23 -8.71 -11.20
C ILE A 17 -49.91 -8.50 -9.84
N GLN A 18 -49.39 -9.15 -8.79
CA GLN A 18 -49.69 -8.73 -7.42
C GLN A 18 -48.87 -7.48 -7.10
N GLU A 19 -49.57 -6.36 -6.89
CA GLU A 19 -49.04 -5.10 -6.38
C GLU A 19 -48.45 -5.27 -4.97
N GLY A 20 -47.19 -5.69 -4.91
CA GLY A 20 -46.37 -5.64 -3.71
C GLY A 20 -45.97 -4.19 -3.42
N ALA A 21 -46.66 -3.54 -2.50
CA ALA A 21 -46.36 -2.21 -2.00
C ALA A 21 -44.88 -2.04 -1.65
N ILE A 22 -44.14 -1.26 -2.45
CA ILE A 22 -42.82 -0.76 -2.10
C ILE A 22 -43.00 0.25 -0.95
N ARG A 23 -42.84 -0.22 0.29
CA ARG A 23 -42.68 0.68 1.43
C ARG A 23 -41.35 1.41 1.27
N VAL A 24 -41.40 2.64 0.76
CA VAL A 24 -40.31 3.61 0.88
C VAL A 24 -40.07 3.81 2.37
N SER A 25 -39.03 3.17 2.91
CA SER A 25 -38.58 3.43 4.27
C SER A 25 -38.12 4.88 4.32
N THR A 26 -38.86 5.72 5.02
CA THR A 26 -38.40 7.06 5.38
C THR A 26 -37.06 6.94 6.13
N PRO A 27 -36.04 7.72 5.76
CA PRO A 27 -34.78 7.70 6.48
C PRO A 27 -35.04 8.13 7.92
N LYS A 28 -34.63 7.29 8.88
CA LYS A 28 -34.72 7.62 10.31
C LYS A 28 -34.10 9.01 10.56
N PRO A 29 -34.76 9.90 11.32
CA PRO A 29 -34.13 11.14 11.74
C PRO A 29 -32.87 10.79 12.54
N ARG A 30 -31.73 11.34 12.13
CA ARG A 30 -30.48 11.17 12.89
C ARG A 30 -30.69 11.71 14.30
N PRO A 31 -30.18 11.04 15.34
CA PRO A 31 -30.14 11.63 16.66
C PRO A 31 -29.45 13.00 16.56
N LYS A 32 -30.08 14.04 17.12
CA LYS A 32 -29.41 15.32 17.30
C LYS A 32 -28.10 15.06 18.05
N PRO A 33 -26.96 15.60 17.59
CA PRO A 33 -25.73 15.48 18.37
C PRO A 33 -26.02 16.09 19.74
N SER A 34 -25.78 15.30 20.78
CA SER A 34 -25.72 15.81 22.15
C SER A 34 -24.71 16.94 22.18
N GLU A 35 -25.02 17.98 22.93
CA GLU A 35 -24.15 19.12 23.16
C GLU A 35 -22.82 18.68 23.80
N ASP A 36 -21.86 18.29 22.98
CA ASP A 36 -20.45 18.19 23.37
C ASP A 36 -19.85 19.60 23.35
N TYR A 37 -20.24 20.41 24.33
CA TYR A 37 -19.58 21.68 24.63
C TYR A 37 -18.28 21.39 25.39
N THR A 38 -17.15 21.40 24.70
CA THR A 38 -15.86 21.69 25.34
C THR A 38 -15.74 23.20 25.51
N ARG A 39 -15.52 23.65 26.75
CA ARG A 39 -15.41 25.07 27.14
C ARG A 39 -14.24 25.83 26.46
N GLU A 40 -13.37 25.12 25.75
CA GLU A 40 -12.14 25.67 25.16
C GLU A 40 -11.93 25.05 23.77
N GLY A 41 -12.36 25.75 22.73
CA GLY A 41 -12.03 25.43 21.33
C GLY A 41 -12.90 24.37 20.67
N ILE A 42 -13.41 24.71 19.48
CA ILE A 42 -14.20 23.83 18.62
C ILE A 42 -13.25 22.83 17.94
N TYR A 43 -13.55 21.54 18.05
CA TYR A 43 -12.84 20.46 17.36
C TYR A 43 -13.02 20.57 15.84
N ILE A 44 -11.92 20.75 15.10
CA ILE A 44 -11.90 20.67 13.63
C ILE A 44 -11.44 19.25 13.24
N PRO A 45 -12.33 18.39 12.69
CA PRO A 45 -11.93 17.07 12.24
C PRO A 45 -10.97 17.17 11.04
N ALA A 46 -9.81 16.51 11.16
CA ALA A 46 -8.71 16.54 10.18
C ALA A 46 -9.03 15.98 8.78
N SER A 47 -10.22 15.41 8.56
CA SER A 47 -10.60 14.72 7.32
C SER A 47 -11.41 15.57 6.33
N GLY A 48 -11.85 16.78 6.73
CA GLY A 48 -12.53 17.71 5.83
C GLY A 48 -11.56 18.80 5.40
N GLY A 49 -11.06 18.74 4.17
CA GLY A 49 -10.26 19.84 3.62
C GLY A 49 -10.96 21.18 3.83
N ILE A 50 -10.18 22.22 4.11
CA ILE A 50 -10.56 23.63 4.35
C ILE A 50 -11.71 24.18 3.47
N ARG A 51 -11.92 23.63 2.26
CA ARG A 51 -13.04 23.99 1.37
C ARG A 51 -14.40 23.46 1.84
N GLY A 52 -14.46 22.26 2.43
CA GLY A 52 -15.73 21.61 2.79
C GLY A 52 -16.42 22.21 4.02
N TRP A 53 -15.71 23.01 4.82
CA TRP A 53 -16.28 23.69 5.99
C TRP A 53 -17.07 24.94 5.60
N PHE A 54 -16.58 25.69 4.59
CA PHE A 54 -17.29 26.87 4.08
C PHE A 54 -18.58 26.52 3.33
N GLU A 55 -18.62 25.37 2.65
CA GLU A 55 -19.81 24.96 1.87
C GLU A 55 -20.94 24.38 2.73
N ASN A 56 -20.66 23.86 3.93
CA ASN A 56 -21.66 23.27 4.84
C ASN A 56 -22.10 24.18 6.00
N SER A 57 -21.54 25.38 6.09
CA SER A 57 -22.02 26.39 7.03
C SER A 57 -23.25 27.05 6.42
N GLY A 58 -24.42 26.43 6.59
CA GLY A 58 -25.72 27.04 6.28
C GLY A 58 -25.99 28.24 7.19
N VAL A 59 -25.21 29.31 7.01
CA VAL A 59 -25.37 30.56 7.74
C VAL A 59 -26.56 31.29 7.12
N PRO A 60 -27.69 31.43 7.84
CA PRO A 60 -28.75 32.30 7.39
C PRO A 60 -28.19 33.73 7.32
N VAL A 61 -28.51 34.38 6.19
CA VAL A 61 -28.18 35.75 5.83
C VAL A 61 -28.73 36.71 6.90
N VAL A 62 -28.00 36.94 7.98
CA VAL A 62 -28.14 38.12 8.83
C VAL A 62 -26.75 38.54 9.29
N GLU A 63 -26.44 39.78 8.96
CA GLU A 63 -25.12 40.37 8.87
C GLU A 63 -24.49 40.64 10.25
N HIS A 64 -23.35 40.03 10.49
CA HIS A 64 -22.21 40.74 11.07
C HIS A 64 -20.98 40.37 10.23
N PRO A 65 -20.15 41.35 9.80
CA PRO A 65 -18.87 41.03 9.17
C PRO A 65 -18.02 40.34 10.22
N ASN A 66 -17.95 39.01 10.16
CA ASN A 66 -16.95 38.26 10.89
C ASN A 66 -15.62 38.72 10.32
N ASN A 67 -14.93 39.62 11.03
CA ASN A 67 -13.55 40.04 10.76
C ASN A 67 -12.56 38.89 11.06
N TYR A 68 -12.95 37.66 10.73
CA TYR A 68 -12.11 36.50 10.90
C TYR A 68 -11.05 36.50 9.80
N ARG A 69 -9.93 37.15 10.12
CA ARG A 69 -8.73 37.13 9.31
C ARG A 69 -7.98 35.85 9.65
N PHE A 70 -8.16 34.82 8.83
CA PHE A 70 -7.52 33.51 8.98
C PHE A 70 -6.00 33.61 9.23
N HIS A 71 -5.33 34.59 8.63
CA HIS A 71 -3.90 34.86 8.80
C HIS A 71 -3.51 35.48 10.15
N GLU A 72 -4.47 36.05 10.89
CA GLU A 72 -4.25 36.59 12.25
C GLU A 72 -4.52 35.52 13.32
N ALA A 73 -5.45 34.58 13.05
CA ALA A 73 -5.84 33.52 13.99
C ALA A 73 -5.02 32.23 13.86
N VAL A 74 -4.43 31.99 12.68
CA VAL A 74 -3.63 30.80 12.39
C VAL A 74 -2.31 31.25 11.80
N ASP A 75 -1.21 30.93 12.48
CA ASP A 75 0.12 31.04 11.91
C ASP A 75 0.24 30.03 10.75
N ALA A 76 0.09 30.56 9.54
CA ALA A 76 0.09 29.76 8.31
C ALA A 76 1.43 29.05 8.09
N ASP A 77 2.54 29.63 8.56
CA ASP A 77 3.86 29.02 8.41
C ASP A 77 4.05 27.92 9.45
N ALA A 78 3.66 28.14 10.71
CA ALA A 78 3.63 27.06 11.72
C ALA A 78 2.72 25.89 11.29
N PHE A 79 1.57 26.18 10.68
CA PHE A 79 0.66 25.14 10.20
C PHE A 79 1.24 24.36 9.01
N ARG A 80 1.85 25.05 8.03
CA ARG A 80 2.57 24.40 6.91
C ARG A 80 3.71 23.54 7.42
N GLN A 81 4.48 24.05 8.38
CA GLN A 81 5.62 23.35 8.95
C GLN A 81 5.18 22.13 9.77
N SER A 82 4.07 22.23 10.51
CA SER A 82 3.45 21.08 11.20
C SER A 82 2.93 20.03 10.22
N SER A 83 2.43 20.46 9.06
CA SER A 83 1.95 19.56 8.00
C SER A 83 3.12 18.85 7.31
N ILE A 84 4.22 19.56 7.07
CA ILE A 84 5.48 19.00 6.53
C ILE A 84 6.12 18.03 7.54
N ASN A 85 6.18 18.40 8.82
CA ASN A 85 6.72 17.55 9.88
C ASN A 85 5.88 16.27 10.06
N ARG A 86 4.54 16.38 10.04
CA ARG A 86 3.64 15.21 10.01
C ARG A 86 3.84 14.34 8.77
N LEU A 87 4.15 14.94 7.62
CA LEU A 87 4.46 14.20 6.39
C LEU A 87 5.74 13.37 6.54
N HIS A 88 6.75 13.91 7.24
CA HIS A 88 8.00 13.20 7.55
C HIS A 88 7.81 12.11 8.63
N GLU A 89 6.95 12.34 9.62
CA GLU A 89 6.59 11.34 10.64
C GLU A 89 5.79 10.17 10.07
N TYR A 90 5.10 10.35 8.93
CA TYR A 90 4.31 9.29 8.28
C TYR A 90 5.12 8.35 7.38
N ASN A 91 6.44 8.28 7.53
CA ASN A 91 7.16 7.12 7.01
C ASN A 91 6.89 5.93 7.93
N LYS A 92 5.82 5.17 7.64
CA LYS A 92 5.44 3.93 8.36
C LYS A 92 6.57 2.87 8.43
N ARG A 93 7.70 3.11 7.77
CA ARG A 93 8.84 2.21 7.70
C ARG A 93 9.95 2.75 8.60
N ASN A 94 10.20 2.06 9.70
CA ASN A 94 11.25 2.36 10.68
C ASN A 94 12.69 2.24 10.11
N ALA A 95 12.85 1.86 8.83
CA ALA A 95 14.16 1.67 8.20
C ALA A 95 14.21 2.32 6.80
N LYS A 96 15.27 3.09 6.55
CA LYS A 96 15.61 3.62 5.22
C LYS A 96 16.00 2.46 4.30
N ARG A 97 15.49 2.47 3.07
CA ARG A 97 15.86 1.51 2.01
C ARG A 97 16.85 2.15 1.06
N PHE A 98 17.85 1.39 0.67
CA PHE A 98 18.80 1.72 -0.37
C PHE A 98 18.45 0.94 -1.62
N GLU A 99 18.37 1.61 -2.76
CA GLU A 99 18.27 0.92 -4.03
C GLU A 99 19.60 0.21 -4.30
N ALA A 100 19.55 -1.11 -4.40
CA ALA A 100 20.73 -1.95 -4.49
C ALA A 100 20.51 -2.96 -5.61
N ALA A 101 21.15 -2.69 -6.75
CA ALA A 101 21.09 -3.48 -7.97
C ALA A 101 22.07 -4.67 -7.90
N LEU A 102 21.85 -5.59 -6.96
CA LEU A 102 22.78 -6.68 -6.66
C LEU A 102 22.24 -8.04 -7.12
N PRO A 103 23.09 -8.91 -7.71
CA PRO A 103 22.75 -10.32 -7.90
C PRO A 103 22.52 -11.02 -6.55
N VAL A 104 21.49 -11.87 -6.49
CA VAL A 104 21.16 -12.66 -5.31
C VAL A 104 20.83 -14.08 -5.75
N THR A 105 21.42 -15.08 -5.10
CA THR A 105 20.92 -16.45 -5.20
C THR A 105 19.89 -16.66 -4.11
N LEU A 106 18.65 -16.95 -4.53
CA LEU A 106 17.54 -17.29 -3.65
C LEU A 106 17.48 -18.82 -3.54
N ARG A 107 17.53 -19.35 -2.32
CA ARG A 107 17.31 -20.77 -2.06
C ARG A 107 16.08 -20.95 -1.17
N ASP A 108 15.12 -21.74 -1.61
CA ASP A 108 13.99 -22.13 -0.76
C ASP A 108 14.47 -23.20 0.25
N SER A 109 14.21 -22.96 1.54
CA SER A 109 14.67 -23.85 2.59
C SER A 109 13.86 -25.15 2.67
N LYS A 110 12.66 -25.20 2.08
CA LYS A 110 11.78 -26.38 2.11
C LYS A 110 12.23 -27.46 1.14
N ASP A 111 12.52 -27.09 -0.10
CA ASP A 111 12.89 -28.02 -1.18
C ASP A 111 14.37 -27.94 -1.56
N GLY A 112 15.09 -26.93 -1.08
CA GLY A 112 16.50 -26.70 -1.40
C GLY A 112 16.72 -26.17 -2.81
N SER A 113 15.67 -25.80 -3.54
CA SER A 113 15.78 -25.28 -4.90
C SER A 113 16.46 -23.92 -4.90
N GLU A 114 17.37 -23.73 -5.85
CA GLU A 114 18.09 -22.47 -6.02
C GLU A 114 17.64 -21.75 -7.28
N SER A 115 17.48 -20.43 -7.18
CA SER A 115 17.01 -19.58 -8.26
C SER A 115 17.75 -18.25 -8.30
N PRO A 116 18.30 -17.86 -9.46
CA PRO A 116 18.92 -16.56 -9.61
C PRO A 116 17.86 -15.46 -9.49
N SER A 117 18.14 -14.51 -8.61
CA SER A 117 17.28 -13.38 -8.27
C SER A 117 18.09 -12.08 -8.29
N PHE A 118 17.38 -10.96 -8.21
CA PHE A 118 18.00 -9.65 -8.23
C PHE A 118 17.45 -8.79 -7.10
N CYS A 119 18.33 -8.29 -6.24
CA CYS A 119 17.96 -7.28 -5.25
C CYS A 119 17.57 -6.00 -5.98
N VAL A 120 16.46 -5.40 -5.56
CA VAL A 120 15.94 -4.12 -6.06
C VAL A 120 16.22 -3.04 -5.01
N ASP A 121 15.83 -3.33 -3.77
CA ASP A 121 16.12 -2.49 -2.61
C ASP A 121 16.50 -3.33 -1.40
N VAL A 122 17.32 -2.77 -0.52
CA VAL A 122 17.78 -3.40 0.71
C VAL A 122 17.73 -2.41 1.86
N SER A 123 17.45 -2.91 3.05
CA SER A 123 17.43 -2.18 4.31
C SER A 123 18.04 -3.05 5.40
N ILE A 124 18.18 -2.50 6.60
CA ILE A 124 18.73 -3.25 7.74
C ILE A 124 17.88 -4.47 8.13
N THR A 125 16.56 -4.45 7.87
CA THR A 125 15.63 -5.50 8.28
C THR A 125 15.19 -6.42 7.15
N GLY A 126 15.52 -6.10 5.90
CA GLY A 126 15.02 -6.89 4.78
C GLY A 126 15.31 -6.30 3.42
N THR A 127 14.87 -7.02 2.39
CA THR A 127 15.11 -6.69 0.99
C THR A 127 13.86 -6.89 0.14
N LYS A 128 13.82 -6.20 -0.99
CA LYS A 128 12.94 -6.50 -2.11
C LYS A 128 13.74 -7.16 -3.22
N LEU A 129 13.34 -8.36 -3.61
CA LEU A 129 13.90 -9.11 -4.72
C LEU A 129 13.00 -9.05 -5.94
N ARG A 130 13.60 -9.23 -7.11
CA ARG A 130 12.94 -9.60 -8.37
C ARG A 130 13.40 -11.01 -8.73
N THR A 131 12.46 -11.93 -8.85
CA THR A 131 12.75 -13.36 -9.09
C THR A 131 11.80 -13.96 -10.12
N ARG A 132 12.06 -15.20 -10.55
CA ARG A 132 11.18 -16.00 -11.42
C ARG A 132 10.36 -17.04 -10.66
N VAL A 133 10.69 -17.24 -9.37
CA VAL A 133 10.02 -18.24 -8.53
C VAL A 133 8.98 -17.54 -7.67
N GLU A 134 7.79 -18.12 -7.62
CA GLU A 134 6.75 -17.71 -6.70
C GLU A 134 6.90 -18.49 -5.40
N LEU A 135 7.05 -17.78 -4.28
CA LEU A 135 7.04 -18.36 -2.95
C LEU A 135 5.89 -17.81 -2.15
N LEU A 136 5.29 -18.66 -1.32
CA LEU A 136 4.20 -18.27 -0.44
C LEU A 136 4.71 -17.37 0.69
N PRO A 137 3.87 -16.46 1.21
CA PRO A 137 4.14 -15.77 2.47
C PRO A 137 4.51 -16.76 3.58
N ASP A 138 5.39 -16.30 4.46
CA ASP A 138 6.01 -17.04 5.56
C ASP A 138 6.90 -18.22 5.15
N SER A 139 7.25 -18.34 3.87
CA SER A 139 8.24 -19.33 3.42
C SER A 139 9.66 -18.94 3.86
N PRO A 140 10.41 -19.86 4.50
CA PRO A 140 11.80 -19.63 4.87
C PRO A 140 12.72 -19.70 3.66
N VAL A 141 13.62 -18.73 3.54
CA VAL A 141 14.54 -18.60 2.41
C VAL A 141 15.95 -18.31 2.87
N HIS A 142 16.92 -18.79 2.12
CA HIS A 142 18.34 -18.48 2.28
C HIS A 142 18.79 -17.61 1.10
N LEU A 143 19.37 -16.45 1.39
CA LEU A 143 19.79 -15.47 0.40
C LEU A 143 21.31 -15.30 0.41
N THR A 144 21.92 -15.47 -0.76
CA THR A 144 23.34 -15.19 -0.97
C THR A 144 23.48 -13.95 -1.83
N PHE A 145 23.95 -12.85 -1.25
CA PHE A 145 24.19 -11.60 -1.97
C PHE A 145 25.57 -11.62 -2.61
N CYS A 146 25.65 -11.30 -3.89
CA CYS A 146 26.89 -11.32 -4.64
C CYS A 146 27.26 -9.94 -5.16
N SER A 147 28.56 -9.75 -5.38
CA SER A 147 29.10 -8.57 -6.06
C SER A 147 28.61 -8.54 -7.52
N PRO A 148 28.32 -7.36 -8.08
CA PRO A 148 28.01 -7.25 -9.50
C PRO A 148 29.24 -7.68 -10.32
N ARG A 149 29.08 -8.67 -11.21
CA ARG A 149 30.17 -9.16 -12.06
C ARG A 149 30.80 -8.02 -12.86
N LYS A 150 32.06 -7.70 -12.56
CA LYS A 150 32.89 -6.83 -13.38
C LYS A 150 33.62 -7.66 -14.42
N ARG A 151 33.11 -7.69 -15.66
CA ARG A 151 33.69 -8.34 -16.86
C ARG A 151 34.17 -9.79 -16.63
N ASN A 152 35.36 -9.94 -16.04
CA ASN A 152 36.09 -11.20 -15.86
C ASN A 152 36.43 -11.51 -14.39
N ALA A 153 36.02 -10.68 -13.44
CA ALA A 153 36.24 -10.97 -12.02
C ALA A 153 35.30 -12.11 -11.57
N PRO A 154 35.79 -13.04 -10.72
CA PRO A 154 34.92 -14.03 -10.10
C PRO A 154 33.86 -13.32 -9.26
N GLU A 155 32.69 -13.94 -9.20
CA GLU A 155 31.57 -13.44 -8.41
C GLU A 155 31.88 -13.65 -6.92
N GLU A 156 32.13 -12.56 -6.21
CA GLU A 156 32.39 -12.59 -4.78
C GLU A 156 31.08 -12.53 -3.98
N THR A 157 30.94 -13.41 -2.98
CA THR A 157 29.84 -13.36 -2.02
C THR A 157 30.06 -12.20 -1.05
N LEU A 158 29.11 -11.28 -0.99
CA LEU A 158 29.16 -10.12 -0.09
C LEU A 158 28.72 -10.50 1.32
N PHE A 159 27.57 -11.16 1.44
CA PHE A 159 27.04 -11.67 2.70
C PHE A 159 25.91 -12.67 2.42
N VAL A 160 25.58 -13.44 3.46
CA VAL A 160 24.57 -14.49 3.41
C VAL A 160 23.57 -14.26 4.53
N VAL A 161 22.28 -14.45 4.27
CA VAL A 161 21.24 -14.18 5.25
C VAL A 161 20.05 -15.12 5.07
N ASP A 162 19.57 -15.65 6.20
CA ASP A 162 18.27 -16.31 6.26
C ASP A 162 17.15 -15.30 6.43
N GLY A 163 16.00 -15.57 5.82
CA GLY A 163 14.86 -14.68 5.85
C GLY A 163 13.53 -15.39 5.71
N ILE A 164 12.47 -14.61 5.85
CA ILE A 164 11.08 -15.05 5.69
C ILE A 164 10.43 -14.19 4.61
N VAL A 165 9.81 -14.84 3.63
CA VAL A 165 9.01 -14.17 2.62
C VAL A 165 7.79 -13.51 3.28
N ARG A 166 7.60 -12.20 3.12
CA ARG A 166 6.43 -11.49 3.64
C ARG A 166 5.35 -11.27 2.60
N TRP A 167 5.75 -11.15 1.34
CA TRP A 167 4.83 -11.02 0.23
C TRP A 167 5.56 -11.39 -1.06
N CYS A 168 4.80 -11.89 -2.03
CA CYS A 168 5.25 -12.18 -3.37
C CYS A 168 4.15 -11.74 -4.34
N THR A 169 4.46 -10.87 -5.29
CA THR A 169 3.49 -10.32 -6.24
C THR A 169 4.05 -10.33 -7.65
N VAL A 170 3.19 -10.49 -8.65
CA VAL A 170 3.60 -10.43 -10.05
C VAL A 170 4.16 -9.04 -10.37
N ALA A 171 5.41 -9.00 -10.82
CA ALA A 171 6.10 -7.78 -11.24
C ALA A 171 5.86 -7.50 -12.72
N THR A 172 6.12 -8.49 -13.57
CA THR A 172 6.00 -8.38 -15.02
C THR A 172 5.66 -9.72 -15.62
N VAL A 173 4.79 -9.73 -16.63
CA VAL A 173 4.51 -10.89 -17.47
C VAL A 173 4.98 -10.55 -18.87
N VAL A 174 5.97 -11.28 -19.38
CA VAL A 174 6.50 -11.10 -20.74
C VAL A 174 6.38 -12.42 -21.47
N ARG A 175 5.41 -12.51 -22.39
CA ARG A 175 5.00 -13.76 -23.05
C ARG A 175 4.63 -14.81 -21.99
N GLU A 176 5.38 -15.90 -21.92
CA GLU A 176 5.18 -17.00 -20.96
C GLU A 176 6.06 -16.85 -19.70
N THR A 177 6.94 -15.84 -19.66
CA THR A 177 7.83 -15.63 -18.51
C THR A 177 7.18 -14.67 -17.52
N VAL A 178 6.84 -15.19 -16.34
CA VAL A 178 6.40 -14.39 -15.20
C VAL A 178 7.61 -14.04 -14.32
N ARG A 179 7.67 -12.79 -13.86
CA ARG A 179 8.61 -12.36 -12.82
C ARG A 179 7.83 -11.82 -11.65
N TYR A 180 8.35 -12.05 -10.46
CA TYR A 180 7.75 -11.65 -9.21
C TYR A 180 8.61 -10.61 -8.51
N PHE A 181 7.97 -9.69 -7.81
CA PHE A 181 8.60 -8.96 -6.72
C PHE A 181 8.34 -9.74 -5.43
N MET A 182 9.37 -9.87 -4.62
CA MET A 182 9.31 -10.60 -3.36
C MET A 182 9.90 -9.74 -2.25
N GLY A 183 9.15 -9.53 -1.18
CA GLY A 183 9.65 -8.90 0.03
C GLY A 183 10.12 -9.96 0.99
N VAL A 184 11.38 -9.88 1.41
CA VAL A 184 11.97 -10.78 2.40
C VAL A 184 12.37 -9.97 3.63
N GLU A 185 11.92 -10.42 4.79
CA GLU A 185 12.40 -9.94 6.08
C GLU A 185 13.56 -10.82 6.54
N PHE A 186 14.64 -10.20 6.99
CA PHE A 186 15.81 -10.92 7.49
C PHE A 186 15.53 -11.48 8.88
N LEU A 187 15.96 -12.73 9.11
CA LEU A 187 16.10 -13.25 10.46
C LEU A 187 17.23 -12.52 11.19
N PRO A 188 17.30 -12.63 12.53
CA PRO A 188 18.36 -12.02 13.32
C PRO A 188 19.75 -12.34 12.76
N LEU A 189 20.40 -11.31 12.22
CA LEU A 189 21.74 -11.40 11.64
C LEU A 189 22.80 -11.55 12.73
N ASP A 190 23.82 -12.35 12.45
CA ASP A 190 25.07 -12.36 13.22
C ASP A 190 25.83 -11.03 13.04
N LEU A 191 26.87 -10.81 13.86
CA LEU A 191 27.62 -9.57 13.84
C LEU A 191 28.34 -9.36 12.49
N VAL A 192 28.86 -10.44 11.89
CA VAL A 192 29.59 -10.41 10.62
C VAL A 192 28.70 -9.93 9.49
N ASN A 193 27.50 -10.51 9.32
CA ASN A 193 26.57 -10.09 8.27
C ASN A 193 25.97 -8.71 8.56
N LYS A 194 25.79 -8.32 9.83
CA LYS A 194 25.39 -6.94 10.19
C LYS A 194 26.43 -5.93 9.73
N GLU A 195 27.71 -6.19 9.95
CA GLU A 195 28.79 -5.29 9.51
C GLU A 195 28.89 -5.22 7.99
N ALA A 196 28.77 -6.36 7.29
CA ALA A 196 28.76 -6.41 5.83
C ALA A 196 27.58 -5.63 5.25
N LEU A 197 26.36 -5.83 5.78
CA LEU A 197 25.17 -5.10 5.38
C LEU A 197 25.30 -3.60 5.69
N ALA A 198 25.85 -3.23 6.84
CA ALA A 198 26.08 -1.83 7.20
C ALA A 198 27.08 -1.14 6.26
N LYS A 199 28.11 -1.85 5.78
CA LYS A 199 29.03 -1.32 4.75
C LYS A 199 28.33 -1.10 3.42
N LEU A 200 27.36 -1.95 3.08
CA LEU A 200 26.59 -1.84 1.84
C LEU A 200 25.58 -0.68 1.85
N LEU A 201 25.06 -0.33 3.02
CA LEU A 201 24.03 0.72 3.21
C LEU A 201 24.60 2.14 3.37
N ARG A 202 25.92 2.31 3.33
CA ARG A 202 26.62 3.60 3.44
C ARG A 202 26.96 4.17 2.07
#